data_AF-A0A933R5Q3-F1
#
_entry.id   AF-A0A933R5Q3-F1
#
_cell.length_a   1.000
_cell.length_b   1.000
_cell.length_c   1.000
_cell.angle_alpha   90.00
_cell.angle_beta   90.00
_cell.angle_gamma   90.00
#
_symmetry.space_group_name_H-M   'P 1'
#
loop_
_entity.id
_entity.type
_entity.pdbx_description
1 polymer ?
#
loop_
_entity_poly.entity_id
_entity_poly.type
_entity_poly.pdbx_seq_one_letter_code
_entity_poly.pdbx_strand_id
1 'polypeptide(L)'
;MIAVDGSHLQGTEGDHDPTEAHSGNGNDRGGGGRGEQGGKYWRFAAMIATSMAAMFALTYVNTYRMADVEWSETRFYMMFVMGAAMAVIMLGFMLGMYRSRAINAAIVGGSVVVFCVALWLVRSQTTVQDESYMRAMIPHHSIAILTSTRADLTDVRVRELADGIIETQKREIEEMNWLLADIEANGKATTQAEADARPVPDLTAADYGG
;
A
#
# COMPACT_ATOMS: atom_id res chain seq x y z
N MET A 1 2.38 -15.47 89.97
CA MET A 1 3.15 -14.42 90.67
C MET A 1 3.38 -13.30 89.66
N ILE A 2 2.72 -12.14 89.77
CA ILE A 2 3.16 -10.94 90.53
C ILE A 2 4.50 -10.45 89.92
N ALA A 3 4.74 -9.22 89.43
CA ALA A 3 4.02 -7.94 89.43
C ALA A 3 4.64 -6.97 88.37
N VAL A 4 3.91 -5.89 88.11
CA VAL A 4 4.31 -4.53 87.63
C VAL A 4 5.41 -3.98 88.57
N ASP A 5 6.45 -3.23 88.18
CA ASP A 5 6.58 -1.79 87.87
C ASP A 5 8.06 -1.47 88.21
N GLY A 6 8.89 -0.73 87.45
CA GLY A 6 8.83 0.72 87.28
C GLY A 6 10.18 1.32 87.66
N SER A 7 10.79 2.15 86.81
CA SER A 7 11.62 3.31 87.17
C SER A 7 12.34 3.90 85.96
N HIS A 8 12.12 5.22 85.79
CA HIS A 8 13.02 6.27 85.30
C HIS A 8 13.75 6.02 83.95
N LEU A 9 13.59 6.89 82.95
CA LEU A 9 14.27 8.18 82.88
C LEU A 9 13.49 9.22 82.06
N GLN A 10 13.60 10.46 82.50
CA GLN A 10 12.96 11.66 81.98
C GLN A 10 14.06 12.58 81.41
N GLY A 11 13.80 13.17 80.24
CA GLY A 11 14.29 14.50 79.83
C GLY A 11 15.68 14.62 79.18
N THR A 12 15.73 15.12 77.94
CA THR A 12 16.30 16.45 77.64
C THR A 12 15.74 16.98 76.32
N GLU A 13 15.30 18.23 76.38
CA GLU A 13 14.82 19.09 75.30
C GLU A 13 15.84 19.26 74.17
N GLY A 14 15.32 19.34 72.95
CA GLY A 14 15.97 19.94 71.79
C GLY A 14 14.95 20.78 71.04
N ASP A 15 15.11 22.10 71.11
CA ASP A 15 14.36 23.12 70.39
C ASP A 15 14.23 22.81 68.90
N HIS A 16 13.01 22.93 68.35
CA HIS A 16 12.83 23.30 66.95
C HIS A 16 11.65 24.26 66.76
N ASP A 17 12.05 25.46 66.37
CA ASP A 17 11.31 26.66 65.98
C ASP A 17 10.19 26.42 64.95
N PRO A 18 8.97 26.98 65.12
CA PRO A 18 7.87 26.83 64.18
C PRO A 18 7.85 27.99 63.17
N THR A 19 8.74 27.99 62.18
CA THR A 19 8.58 28.83 60.99
C THR A 19 9.21 28.21 59.73
N GLU A 20 8.48 27.37 59.01
CA GLU A 20 8.61 27.36 57.55
C GLU A 20 7.23 27.34 56.90
N ALA A 21 6.87 28.54 56.44
CA ALA A 21 5.72 28.81 55.63
C ALA A 21 5.83 28.10 54.27
N HIS A 22 4.67 27.60 53.83
CA HIS A 22 4.25 27.43 52.44
C HIS A 22 5.27 27.80 51.36
N SER A 23 5.77 26.77 50.67
CA SER A 23 5.96 26.86 49.23
C SER A 23 5.45 25.57 48.60
N GLY A 24 4.13 25.52 48.43
CA GLY A 24 3.53 24.61 47.47
C GLY A 24 4.03 25.02 46.10
N ASN A 25 4.97 24.26 45.54
CA ASN A 25 5.29 24.35 44.12
C ASN A 25 4.17 23.64 43.33
N GLY A 26 2.98 24.25 43.37
CA GLY A 26 1.90 24.01 42.43
C GLY A 26 2.35 24.53 41.08
N ASN A 27 3.14 23.72 40.36
CA ASN A 27 3.30 23.91 38.93
C ASN A 27 2.08 23.32 38.22
N ASP A 28 0.91 23.85 38.58
CA ASP A 28 -0.32 23.76 37.81
C ASP A 28 -0.13 24.58 36.53
N ARG A 29 0.60 24.00 35.57
CA ARG A 29 0.53 24.47 34.19
C ARG A 29 -0.78 24.02 33.57
N GLY A 30 -1.87 24.59 34.08
CA GLY A 30 -3.14 24.68 33.40
C GLY A 30 -2.98 25.54 32.14
N GLY A 31 -2.63 24.90 31.03
CA GLY A 31 -2.41 25.61 29.77
C GLY A 31 -2.13 24.74 28.55
N GLY A 32 -2.66 23.51 28.46
CA GLY A 32 -2.33 22.56 27.38
C GLY A 32 -3.46 22.18 26.42
N GLY A 33 -4.69 22.68 26.61
CA GLY A 33 -5.88 22.03 26.04
C GLY A 33 -6.03 22.06 24.50
N ARG A 34 -5.46 23.06 23.80
CA ARG A 34 -5.65 23.29 22.35
C ARG A 34 -4.42 22.98 21.51
N GLY A 35 -3.24 23.43 21.93
CA GLY A 35 -1.97 23.19 21.21
C GLY A 35 -1.51 21.73 21.24
N GLU A 36 -1.73 21.04 22.37
CA GLU A 36 -1.29 19.66 22.55
C GLU A 36 -2.13 18.66 21.73
N GLN A 37 -3.42 18.97 21.52
CA GLN A 37 -4.29 18.19 20.63
C GLN A 37 -3.93 18.39 19.16
N GLY A 38 -3.67 19.65 18.74
CA GLY A 38 -3.20 19.94 17.37
C GLY A 38 -1.93 19.17 17.02
N GLY A 39 -0.99 19.08 17.97
CA GLY A 39 0.23 18.27 17.81
C GLY A 39 -0.01 16.78 17.61
N LYS A 40 -1.06 16.21 18.21
CA LYS A 40 -1.43 14.78 18.03
C LYS A 40 -1.97 14.52 16.62
N TYR A 41 -2.87 15.38 16.11
CA TYR A 41 -3.38 15.26 14.74
C TYR A 41 -2.32 15.54 13.68
N TRP A 42 -1.39 16.47 13.94
CA TRP A 42 -0.27 16.71 13.02
C TRP A 42 0.65 15.50 12.91
N ARG A 43 0.98 14.85 14.04
CA ARG A 43 1.76 13.61 14.04
C ARG A 43 1.05 12.48 13.29
N PHE A 44 -0.27 12.37 13.47
CA PHE A 44 -1.09 11.42 12.72
C PHE A 44 -1.02 11.65 11.21
N ALA A 45 -1.23 12.89 10.77
CA ALA A 45 -1.15 13.26 9.36
C ALA A 45 0.26 13.00 8.79
N ALA A 46 1.31 13.39 9.54
CA ALA A 46 2.70 13.14 9.15
C ALA A 46 3.01 11.64 9.03
N MET A 47 2.49 10.81 9.95
CA MET A 47 2.67 9.36 9.90
C MET A 47 2.03 8.76 8.65
N ILE A 48 0.81 9.17 8.31
CA ILE A 48 0.13 8.71 7.09
C ILE A 48 0.86 9.19 5.84
N ALA A 49 1.21 10.47 5.75
CA ALA A 49 1.90 11.01 4.58
C ALA A 49 3.26 10.34 4.35
N THR A 50 4.03 10.14 5.42
CA THR A 50 5.35 9.50 5.34
C THR A 50 5.24 8.03 4.92
N SER A 51 4.28 7.29 5.48
CA SER A 51 4.05 5.89 5.11
C SER A 51 3.51 5.75 3.68
N MET A 52 2.63 6.65 3.23
CA MET A 52 2.20 6.71 1.83
C MET A 52 3.39 6.94 0.89
N ALA A 53 4.24 7.93 1.17
CA ALA A 53 5.42 8.22 0.36
C ALA A 53 6.41 7.05 0.34
N ALA A 54 6.68 6.43 1.49
CA ALA A 54 7.54 5.25 1.59
C ALA A 54 6.96 4.07 0.79
N MET A 55 5.68 3.75 0.98
CA MET A 55 5.03 2.65 0.26
C MET A 55 5.01 2.90 -1.26
N PHE A 56 4.74 4.14 -1.68
CA PHE A 56 4.80 4.51 -3.09
C PHE A 56 6.21 4.31 -3.66
N ALA A 57 7.26 4.76 -2.96
CA ALA A 57 8.64 4.51 -3.38
C ALA A 57 8.97 3.02 -3.45
N LEU A 58 8.52 2.21 -2.48
CA LEU A 58 8.71 0.75 -2.49
C LEU A 58 8.07 0.08 -3.72
N THR A 59 6.99 0.64 -4.29
CA THR A 59 6.42 0.09 -5.53
C THR A 59 7.37 0.15 -6.72
N TYR A 60 8.37 1.05 -6.70
CA TYR A 60 9.38 1.16 -7.75
C TYR A 60 10.61 0.27 -7.50
N VAL A 61 10.92 -0.03 -6.23
CA VAL A 61 12.08 -0.86 -5.85
C VAL A 61 12.01 -2.28 -6.43
N ASN A 62 10.82 -2.79 -6.74
CA ASN A 62 10.65 -4.11 -7.35
C ASN A 62 10.86 -4.13 -8.88
N THR A 63 11.17 -3.00 -9.53
CA THR A 63 11.31 -2.93 -10.99
C THR A 63 12.69 -3.44 -11.43
N TYR A 64 12.73 -4.46 -12.29
CA TYR A 64 13.93 -5.22 -12.66
C TYR A 64 14.98 -4.42 -13.46
N ARG A 65 14.58 -3.33 -14.12
CA ARG A 65 15.46 -2.40 -14.86
C ARG A 65 15.08 -0.95 -14.53
N MET A 66 16.06 -0.13 -14.17
CA MET A 66 15.87 1.31 -13.90
C MET A 66 15.40 2.11 -15.13
N ALA A 67 15.58 1.54 -16.33
CA ALA A 67 15.14 2.13 -17.59
C ALA A 67 13.63 1.98 -17.86
N ASP A 68 12.94 1.09 -17.14
CA ASP A 68 11.51 0.83 -17.33
C ASP A 68 10.67 1.47 -16.20
N VAL A 69 11.25 2.45 -15.49
CA VAL A 69 10.57 3.23 -14.44
C VAL A 69 9.66 4.26 -15.13
N GLU A 70 8.54 3.76 -15.62
CA GLU A 70 7.50 4.60 -16.21
C GLU A 70 6.59 5.17 -15.12
N TRP A 71 6.10 6.38 -15.37
CA TRP A 71 5.08 6.98 -14.52
C TRP A 71 3.78 6.17 -14.61
N SER A 72 3.30 5.65 -13.48
CA SER A 72 2.07 4.86 -13.43
C SER A 72 0.99 5.62 -12.67
N GLU A 73 0.03 6.18 -13.40
CA GLU A 73 -1.15 6.84 -12.82
C GLU A 73 -1.89 5.90 -11.84
N THR A 74 -1.97 4.62 -12.17
CA THR A 74 -2.58 3.60 -11.30
C THR A 74 -1.85 3.47 -9.95
N ARG A 75 -0.51 3.40 -9.93
CA ARG A 75 0.25 3.35 -8.68
C ARG A 75 0.06 4.62 -7.86
N PHE A 76 0.03 5.77 -8.53
CA PHE A 76 -0.19 7.06 -7.91
C PHE A 76 -1.57 7.16 -7.26
N TYR A 77 -2.65 6.79 -7.95
CA TYR A 77 -4.00 6.82 -7.36
C TYR A 77 -4.19 5.76 -6.27
N MET A 78 -3.59 4.57 -6.42
CA MET A 78 -3.66 3.51 -5.41
C MET A 78 -3.00 3.92 -4.08
N MET A 79 -1.95 4.77 -4.12
CA MET A 79 -1.37 5.37 -2.92
C MET A 79 -2.43 6.10 -2.09
N PHE A 80 -3.31 6.88 -2.73
CA PHE A 80 -4.39 7.61 -2.03
C PHE A 80 -5.49 6.67 -1.51
N VAL A 81 -5.83 5.62 -2.25
CA VAL A 81 -6.79 4.59 -1.79
C VAL A 81 -6.29 3.95 -0.50
N MET A 82 -5.04 3.48 -0.48
CA MET A 82 -4.44 2.84 0.69
C MET A 82 -4.28 3.83 1.85
N GLY A 83 -3.81 5.05 1.57
CA GLY A 83 -3.64 6.10 2.58
C GLY A 83 -4.96 6.50 3.24
N ALA A 84 -6.02 6.67 2.46
CA ALA A 84 -7.35 6.99 2.96
C ALA A 84 -7.94 5.85 3.82
N ALA A 85 -7.81 4.59 3.38
CA ALA A 85 -8.26 3.44 4.16
C ALA A 85 -7.49 3.32 5.48
N MET A 86 -6.17 3.47 5.43
CA MET A 86 -5.30 3.42 6.60
C MET A 86 -5.60 4.54 7.60
N ALA A 87 -5.92 5.74 7.12
CA ALA A 87 -6.35 6.85 7.97
C ALA A 87 -7.61 6.50 8.79
N VAL A 88 -8.64 5.93 8.15
CA VAL A 88 -9.88 5.54 8.82
C VAL A 88 -9.62 4.41 9.82
N ILE A 89 -8.86 3.38 9.43
CA ILE A 89 -8.54 2.23 10.28
C ILE A 89 -7.75 2.68 11.52
N MET A 90 -6.65 3.41 11.34
CA MET A 90 -5.81 3.88 12.44
C MET A 90 -6.57 4.80 13.39
N LEU A 91 -7.37 5.72 12.85
CA LEU A 91 -8.21 6.59 13.67
C LEU A 91 -9.21 5.78 14.49
N GLY A 92 -9.82 4.72 13.91
CA GLY A 92 -10.74 3.80 14.58
C GLY A 92 -10.12 3.07 15.77
N PHE A 93 -8.89 2.56 15.63
CA PHE A 93 -8.18 1.90 16.75
C PHE A 93 -7.66 2.86 17.81
N MET A 94 -7.39 4.11 17.44
CA MET A 94 -6.77 5.11 18.33
C MET A 94 -7.75 6.20 18.78
N LEU A 95 -9.06 5.96 18.71
CA LEU A 95 -10.10 6.96 19.03
C LEU A 95 -9.92 7.60 20.42
N GLY A 96 -9.45 6.84 21.41
CA GLY A 96 -9.22 7.33 22.77
C GLY A 96 -8.18 8.46 22.89
N MET A 97 -7.28 8.60 21.91
CA MET A 97 -6.26 9.64 21.88
C MET A 97 -6.76 10.97 21.29
N TYR A 98 -7.82 10.93 20.48
CA TYR A 98 -8.31 12.04 19.66
C TYR A 98 -9.64 12.57 20.19
N ARG A 99 -9.57 13.60 21.04
CA ARG A 99 -10.73 14.07 21.82
C ARG A 99 -11.75 14.90 21.03
N SER A 100 -11.39 15.38 19.84
CA SER A 100 -12.25 16.25 19.02
C SER A 100 -13.08 15.43 18.04
N ARG A 101 -14.35 15.19 18.38
CA ARG A 101 -15.28 14.46 17.50
C ARG A 101 -15.47 15.14 16.14
N ALA A 102 -15.41 16.47 16.09
CA ALA A 102 -15.53 17.23 14.85
C ALA A 102 -14.34 16.98 13.90
N ILE A 103 -13.11 16.98 14.42
CA ILE A 103 -11.92 16.71 13.61
C ILE A 103 -11.90 15.24 13.18
N ASN A 104 -12.26 14.32 14.07
CA ASN A 104 -12.35 12.90 13.73
C ASN A 104 -13.36 12.65 12.60
N ALA A 105 -14.55 13.27 12.68
CA ALA A 105 -15.57 13.17 11.65
C ALA A 105 -15.09 13.78 10.32
N ALA A 106 -14.39 14.91 10.36
CA ALA A 106 -13.79 15.52 9.17
C ALA A 106 -12.72 14.63 8.53
N ILE A 107 -11.87 13.97 9.31
CA ILE A 107 -10.87 13.01 8.81
C ILE A 107 -11.57 11.85 8.13
N VAL A 108 -12.56 11.22 8.79
CA VAL A 108 -13.29 10.09 8.20
C VAL A 108 -14.02 10.50 6.93
N GLY A 109 -14.75 11.62 6.95
CA GLY A 109 -15.46 12.13 5.78
C GLY A 109 -14.52 12.46 4.62
N GLY A 110 -13.41 13.15 4.91
CA GLY A 110 -12.38 13.46 3.91
C GLY A 110 -11.74 12.21 3.34
N SER A 111 -11.40 11.22 4.18
CA SER A 111 -10.86 9.94 3.72
C SER A 111 -11.83 9.18 2.84
N VAL A 112 -13.13 9.14 3.18
CA VAL A 112 -14.15 8.49 2.33
C VAL A 112 -14.25 9.18 0.97
N VAL A 113 -14.26 10.52 0.92
CA VAL A 113 -14.30 11.26 -0.34
C VAL A 113 -13.06 10.97 -1.19
N VAL A 114 -11.86 11.08 -0.60
CA VAL A 114 -10.60 10.78 -1.30
C VAL A 114 -10.58 9.34 -1.79
N PHE A 115 -11.02 8.39 -0.96
CA PHE A 115 -11.11 6.98 -1.33
C PHE A 115 -12.04 6.76 -2.53
N CYS A 116 -13.25 7.31 -2.50
CA CYS A 116 -14.21 7.16 -3.59
C CYS A 116 -13.70 7.79 -4.90
N VAL A 117 -13.13 8.99 -4.84
CA VAL A 117 -12.57 9.68 -6.02
C VAL A 117 -11.36 8.92 -6.57
N ALA A 118 -10.41 8.54 -5.73
CA ALA A 118 -9.23 7.80 -6.16
C ALA A 118 -9.60 6.41 -6.70
N LEU A 119 -10.56 5.72 -6.07
CA LEU A 119 -11.05 4.43 -6.55
C LEU A 119 -11.75 4.58 -7.90
N TRP A 120 -12.56 5.62 -8.08
CA TRP A 120 -13.19 5.93 -9.36
C TRP A 120 -12.13 6.18 -10.45
N LEU A 121 -11.09 6.98 -10.15
CA LEU A 121 -9.98 7.24 -11.08
C LEU A 121 -9.19 5.97 -11.45
N VAL A 122 -8.92 5.10 -10.48
CA VAL A 122 -8.29 3.79 -10.74
C VAL A 122 -9.16 2.93 -11.66
N ARG A 123 -10.48 3.01 -11.49
CA ARG A 123 -11.44 2.22 -12.29
C ARG A 123 -11.74 2.84 -13.66
N SER A 124 -11.57 4.15 -13.83
CA SER A 124 -11.88 4.87 -15.07
C SER A 124 -10.80 4.76 -16.14
N GLN A 125 -9.69 4.06 -15.88
CA GLN A 125 -8.60 3.79 -16.83
C GLN A 125 -8.99 2.81 -17.95
N THR A 126 -10.20 2.92 -18.53
CA THR A 126 -10.74 2.00 -19.56
C THR A 126 -9.98 2.06 -20.89
N THR A 127 -9.26 3.16 -21.16
CA THR A 127 -8.44 3.30 -22.37
C THR A 127 -7.18 2.44 -22.32
N VAL A 128 -6.67 2.11 -21.12
CA VAL A 128 -5.39 1.38 -20.92
C VAL A 128 -5.61 -0.13 -20.70
N GLN A 129 -6.86 -0.62 -20.65
CA GLN A 129 -7.13 -2.01 -20.27
C GLN A 129 -6.54 -3.05 -21.25
N ASP A 130 -6.72 -2.87 -22.55
CA ASP A 130 -6.28 -3.88 -23.53
C ASP A 130 -4.75 -3.99 -23.58
N GLU A 131 -4.05 -2.85 -23.65
CA GLU A 131 -2.59 -2.84 -23.66
C GLU A 131 -1.99 -3.28 -22.32
N SER A 132 -2.55 -2.85 -21.18
CA SER A 132 -2.07 -3.29 -19.87
C SER A 132 -2.34 -4.78 -19.63
N TYR A 133 -3.45 -5.31 -20.13
CA TYR A 133 -3.75 -6.73 -20.12
C TYR A 133 -2.67 -7.50 -20.88
N MET A 134 -2.38 -7.13 -22.14
CA MET A 134 -1.36 -7.80 -22.95
C MET A 134 0.04 -7.67 -22.34
N ARG A 135 0.44 -6.47 -21.86
CA ARG A 135 1.72 -6.26 -21.16
C ARG A 135 1.85 -7.09 -19.87
N ALA A 136 0.75 -7.43 -19.20
CA ALA A 136 0.74 -8.30 -18.02
C ALA A 136 0.69 -9.79 -18.39
N MET A 137 0.07 -10.16 -19.51
CA MET A 137 -0.04 -11.55 -19.95
C MET A 137 1.26 -12.06 -20.61
N ILE A 138 2.00 -11.22 -21.35
CA ILE A 138 3.30 -11.60 -21.91
C ILE A 138 4.25 -12.22 -20.86
N PRO A 139 4.51 -11.60 -19.70
CA PRO A 139 5.36 -12.22 -18.67
C PRO A 139 4.70 -13.44 -18.00
N HIS A 140 3.37 -13.48 -17.86
CA HIS A 140 2.67 -14.65 -17.33
C HIS A 140 2.87 -15.89 -18.22
N HIS A 141 2.69 -15.73 -19.53
CA HIS A 141 2.94 -16.77 -20.54
C HIS A 141 4.40 -17.21 -20.56
N SER A 142 5.33 -16.27 -20.42
CA SER A 142 6.77 -16.57 -20.36
C SER A 142 7.12 -17.49 -19.18
N ILE A 143 6.44 -17.35 -18.03
CA ILE A 143 6.60 -18.27 -16.89
C ILE A 143 6.11 -19.68 -17.23
N ALA A 144 5.01 -19.82 -17.98
CA ALA A 144 4.51 -21.12 -18.43
C ALA A 144 5.52 -21.79 -19.37
N ILE A 145 6.06 -21.05 -20.34
CA ILE A 145 7.11 -21.54 -21.24
C ILE A 145 8.34 -21.99 -20.45
N LEU A 146 8.81 -21.16 -19.50
CA LEU A 146 9.97 -21.46 -18.67
C LEU A 146 9.77 -22.73 -17.86
N THR A 147 8.61 -22.86 -17.21
CA THR A 147 8.25 -24.02 -16.39
C THR A 147 8.20 -25.28 -17.25
N SER A 148 7.50 -25.25 -18.38
CA SER A 148 7.40 -26.38 -19.31
C SER A 148 8.75 -26.80 -19.89
N THR A 149 9.61 -25.83 -20.21
CA THR A 149 10.96 -26.08 -20.77
C THR A 149 11.91 -26.70 -19.74
N ARG A 150 11.81 -26.30 -18.47
CA ARG A 150 12.70 -26.78 -17.39
C ARG A 150 12.19 -28.04 -16.69
N ALA A 151 10.95 -28.45 -16.92
CA ALA A 151 10.37 -29.60 -16.28
C ALA A 151 11.07 -30.90 -16.71
N ASP A 152 11.51 -31.69 -15.75
CA ASP A 152 12.04 -33.04 -15.98
C ASP A 152 10.88 -34.04 -16.05
N LEU A 153 10.29 -34.18 -17.25
CA LEU A 153 9.13 -35.04 -17.51
C LEU A 153 9.55 -36.29 -18.27
N THR A 154 9.24 -37.45 -17.70
CA THR A 154 9.56 -38.78 -18.24
C THR A 154 8.37 -39.49 -18.89
N ASP A 155 7.12 -39.15 -18.52
CA ASP A 155 5.93 -39.63 -19.22
C ASP A 155 5.78 -38.88 -20.55
N VAL A 156 5.80 -39.64 -21.66
CA VAL A 156 5.75 -39.11 -23.03
C VAL A 156 4.50 -38.27 -23.31
N ARG A 157 3.36 -38.59 -22.69
CA ARG A 157 2.11 -37.83 -22.88
C ARG A 157 2.18 -36.47 -22.19
N VAL A 158 2.85 -36.42 -21.05
CA VAL A 158 3.04 -35.17 -20.30
C VAL A 158 4.08 -34.29 -20.98
N ARG A 159 5.10 -34.89 -21.61
CA ARG A 159 6.04 -34.17 -22.49
C ARG A 159 5.34 -33.53 -23.68
N GLU A 160 4.52 -34.30 -24.39
CA GLU A 160 3.74 -33.80 -25.54
C GLU A 160 2.80 -32.64 -25.15
N LEU A 161 2.16 -32.74 -23.98
CA LEU A 161 1.38 -31.64 -23.41
C LEU A 161 2.24 -30.39 -23.15
N ALA A 162 3.42 -30.55 -22.56
CA ALA A 162 4.33 -29.45 -22.26
C ALA A 162 4.82 -28.76 -23.54
N ASP A 163 5.11 -29.52 -24.59
CA ASP A 163 5.53 -28.99 -25.89
C ASP A 163 4.40 -28.19 -26.56
N GLY A 164 3.15 -28.69 -26.50
CA GLY A 164 1.97 -27.96 -26.98
C GLY A 164 1.67 -26.68 -26.20
N ILE A 165 1.93 -26.68 -24.88
CA ILE A 165 1.86 -25.46 -24.05
C ILE A 165 2.92 -24.45 -24.52
N ILE A 166 4.17 -24.88 -24.72
CA ILE A 166 5.25 -23.98 -25.17
C ILE A 166 4.89 -23.33 -26.51
N GLU A 167 4.47 -24.13 -27.49
CA GLU A 167 4.11 -23.63 -28.82
C GLU A 167 2.97 -22.61 -28.75
N THR A 168 1.88 -22.95 -28.07
CA THR A 168 0.71 -22.08 -27.94
C THR A 168 1.06 -20.77 -27.24
N GLN A 169 1.81 -20.83 -26.14
CA GLN A 169 2.14 -19.65 -25.35
C GLN A 169 3.11 -18.71 -26.08
N LYS A 170 4.04 -19.24 -26.90
CA LYS A 170 4.91 -18.39 -27.73
C LYS A 170 4.12 -17.67 -28.82
N ARG A 171 3.20 -18.37 -29.50
CA ARG A 171 2.31 -17.77 -30.50
C ARG A 171 1.45 -16.66 -29.89
N GLU A 172 0.86 -16.90 -28.72
CA GLU A 172 0.06 -15.90 -28.00
C GLU A 172 0.90 -14.67 -27.59
N ILE A 173 2.17 -14.86 -27.22
CA ILE A 173 3.10 -13.75 -26.97
C ILE A 173 3.35 -12.92 -28.23
N GLU A 174 3.57 -13.56 -29.37
CA GLU A 174 3.77 -12.86 -30.65
C GLU A 174 2.52 -12.08 -31.07
N GLU A 175 1.34 -12.67 -30.93
CA GLU A 175 0.06 -12.01 -31.19
C GLU A 175 -0.13 -10.79 -30.30
N MET A 176 0.11 -10.92 -28.99
CA MET A 176 0.03 -9.81 -28.05
C MET A 176 1.02 -8.69 -28.38
N ASN A 177 2.25 -9.02 -28.77
CA ASN A 177 3.24 -8.01 -29.18
C ASN A 177 2.81 -7.29 -30.47
N TRP A 178 2.25 -8.03 -31.44
CA TRP A 178 1.74 -7.45 -32.67
C TRP A 178 0.56 -6.50 -32.40
N LEU A 179 -0.41 -6.94 -31.59
CA LEU A 179 -1.57 -6.13 -31.21
C LEU A 179 -1.17 -4.88 -30.44
N LEU A 180 -0.18 -4.97 -29.54
CA LEU A 180 0.37 -3.80 -28.85
C LEU A 180 0.94 -2.77 -29.83
N ALA A 181 1.76 -3.21 -30.79
CA ALA A 181 2.36 -2.33 -31.79
C ALA A 181 1.30 -1.72 -32.73
N ASP A 182 0.30 -2.50 -33.13
CA ASP A 182 -0.78 -2.04 -33.98
C ASP A 182 -1.68 -1.01 -33.27
N ILE A 183 -2.06 -1.24 -32.00
CA ILE A 183 -2.83 -0.28 -31.21
C ILE A 183 -2.03 1.01 -30.99
N GLU A 184 -0.73 0.92 -30.73
CA GLU A 184 0.14 2.09 -30.57
C GLU A 184 0.23 2.93 -31.85
N ALA A 185 0.33 2.29 -33.02
CA ALA A 185 0.47 2.97 -34.30
C ALA A 185 -0.85 3.50 -34.87
N ASN A 186 -1.94 2.76 -34.72
CA ASN A 186 -3.18 2.96 -35.48
C ASN A 186 -4.41 3.17 -34.58
N GLY A 187 -4.27 3.02 -33.26
CA GLY A 187 -5.38 3.06 -32.32
C GLY A 187 -6.19 1.76 -32.28
N LYS A 188 -7.15 1.71 -31.34
CA LYS A 188 -7.99 0.52 -31.10
C LYS A 188 -8.92 0.25 -32.27
N ALA A 189 -8.98 -1.01 -32.71
CA ALA A 189 -10.10 -1.50 -33.51
C ALA A 189 -11.30 -1.72 -32.60
N THR A 190 -12.35 -0.91 -32.74
CA THR A 190 -13.58 -1.00 -31.91
C THR A 190 -14.76 -1.59 -32.68
N THR A 191 -14.60 -1.77 -34.00
CA THR A 191 -15.57 -2.42 -34.87
C THR A 191 -14.94 -3.62 -35.58
N GLN A 192 -15.78 -4.59 -35.97
CA GLN A 192 -15.30 -5.75 -36.73
C GLN A 192 -14.66 -5.34 -38.07
N ALA A 193 -15.20 -4.32 -38.73
CA ALA A 193 -14.63 -3.82 -39.98
C ALA A 193 -13.20 -3.24 -39.80
N GLU A 194 -12.93 -2.58 -38.67
CA GLU A 194 -11.58 -2.08 -38.35
C GLU A 194 -10.61 -3.21 -38.01
N ALA A 195 -11.09 -4.29 -37.37
CA ALA A 195 -10.31 -5.48 -37.09
C ALA A 195 -9.99 -6.27 -38.37
N ASP A 196 -10.99 -6.45 -39.26
CA ASP A 196 -10.83 -7.15 -40.54
C ASP A 196 -9.89 -6.39 -41.50
N ALA A 197 -9.81 -5.07 -41.38
CA ALA A 197 -8.89 -4.25 -42.16
C ALA A 197 -7.43 -4.37 -41.69
N ARG A 198 -7.20 -4.87 -40.48
CA ARG A 198 -5.88 -5.05 -39.84
C ARG A 198 -5.82 -6.43 -39.19
N PRO A 199 -5.83 -7.52 -39.98
CA PRO A 199 -5.84 -8.86 -39.41
C PRO A 199 -4.52 -9.14 -38.70
N VAL A 200 -4.60 -9.83 -37.56
CA VAL A 200 -3.43 -10.44 -36.93
C VAL A 200 -2.77 -11.37 -37.96
N PRO A 201 -1.45 -11.26 -38.19
CA PRO A 201 -0.73 -12.15 -39.08
C PRO A 201 -0.93 -13.61 -38.72
N ASP A 202 -0.82 -14.51 -39.70
CA ASP A 202 -0.78 -15.94 -39.41
C ASP A 202 0.56 -16.30 -38.76
N LEU A 203 0.56 -16.34 -37.43
CA LEU A 203 1.72 -16.66 -36.59
C LEU A 203 1.92 -18.17 -36.43
N THR A 204 1.15 -19.01 -37.12
CA THR A 204 1.38 -20.46 -37.16
C THR A 204 2.50 -20.85 -38.13
N ALA A 205 2.91 -19.93 -39.01
CA ALA A 205 3.90 -20.15 -40.06
C ALA A 205 5.28 -19.55 -39.78
N ALA A 206 5.48 -18.87 -38.64
CA ALA A 206 6.81 -18.42 -38.24
C ALA A 206 7.61 -19.61 -37.71
N ASP A 207 8.54 -20.09 -38.53
CA ASP A 207 9.50 -21.15 -38.24
C ASP A 207 9.98 -21.15 -36.77
N TYR A 208 9.47 -22.08 -35.95
CA TYR A 208 10.19 -22.58 -34.77
C TYR A 208 11.26 -23.62 -35.19
N GLY A 209 11.91 -23.38 -36.32
CA GLY A 209 13.05 -24.14 -36.83
C GLY A 209 14.34 -23.36 -36.59
N GLY A 210 15.03 -23.68 -35.49
CA GLY A 210 16.35 -23.11 -35.17
C GLY A 210 16.79 -23.42 -33.75
#